data_AF-A0A7I8EFX5-F1
#
_entry.id   AF-A0A7I8EFX5-F1
#
_cell.length_a   1.000
_cell.length_b   1.000
_cell.length_c   1.000
_cell.angle_alpha   90.00
_cell.angle_beta   90.00
_cell.angle_gamma   90.00
#
_symmetry.space_group_name_H-M   'P 1'
#
loop_
_entity.id
_entity.type
_entity.pdbx_description
1 polymer ?
#
loop_
_entity_poly.entity_id
_entity_poly.type
_entity_poly.pdbx_seq_one_letter_code
_entity_poly.pdbx_strand_id
1 'polypeptide(L)' 'MTCGYAMLPTSAVSGFYFSHPQSQYFAVGKVNKDQAEEYAKRRGVSVELAERGLAPNFGVQRVMLNV' A
#
# COMPACT_ATOMS: atom_id res chain seq x y z
N MET A 1 -4.93 -4.66 -16.53
CA MET A 1 -5.33 -4.05 -15.24
C MET A 1 -6.31 -2.92 -15.54
N THR A 2 -7.25 -2.66 -14.63
CA THR A 2 -8.15 -1.51 -14.70
C THR A 2 -7.50 -0.26 -14.10
N CYS A 3 -8.16 0.90 -14.21
CA CYS A 3 -7.74 2.15 -13.57
C CYS A 3 -7.61 2.05 -12.03
N GLY A 4 -8.30 1.10 -11.40
CA GLY A 4 -8.19 0.79 -9.97
C GLY A 4 -7.19 -0.33 -9.64
N TYR A 5 -6.34 -0.74 -10.58
CA TYR A 5 -5.40 -1.87 -10.46
C TYR A 5 -6.05 -3.25 -10.29
N ALA A 6 -7.36 -3.39 -10.50
CA ALA A 6 -8.01 -4.69 -10.54
C ALA A 6 -7.58 -5.49 -11.79
N MET A 7 -7.54 -6.80 -11.67
CA MET A 7 -7.27 -7.71 -12.78
C MET A 7 -8.54 -7.95 -13.62
N LEU A 8 -8.36 -8.15 -14.92
CA LEU A 8 -9.38 -8.62 -15.85
C LEU A 8 -8.77 -9.74 -16.70
N PRO A 9 -9.44 -10.91 -16.87
CA PRO A 9 -10.74 -11.29 -16.32
C PRO A 9 -10.73 -11.39 -14.78
N THR A 10 -11.91 -11.38 -14.14
CA THR A 10 -12.03 -11.38 -12.68
C THR A 10 -11.51 -12.67 -12.03
N SER A 11 -11.56 -13.79 -12.75
CA SER A 11 -10.93 -15.06 -12.35
C SER A 11 -9.42 -15.05 -12.68
N ALA A 12 -8.66 -14.18 -12.03
CA ALA A 12 -7.22 -14.09 -12.22
C ALA A 12 -6.49 -13.88 -10.88
N VAL A 13 -5.27 -14.45 -10.79
CA VAL A 13 -4.39 -14.35 -9.62
C VAL A 13 -3.02 -13.87 -10.06
N SER A 14 -2.37 -13.00 -9.28
CA SER A 14 -0.99 -12.56 -9.48
C SER A 14 -0.28 -12.42 -8.14
N GLY A 15 1.05 -12.51 -8.14
CA GLY A 15 1.87 -12.40 -6.94
C GLY A 15 3.36 -12.55 -7.25
N PHE A 16 4.18 -12.45 -6.22
CA PHE A 16 5.62 -12.65 -6.30
C PHE A 16 6.02 -14.00 -5.72
N TYR A 17 7.05 -14.63 -6.27
CA TYR A 17 7.64 -15.85 -5.74
C TYR A 17 8.87 -15.53 -4.89
N PHE A 18 8.91 -16.03 -3.66
CA PHE A 18 10.05 -15.95 -2.76
C PHE A 18 10.52 -17.36 -2.41
N SER A 19 11.81 -17.67 -2.61
CA SER A 19 12.39 -19.02 -2.41
C SER A 19 13.13 -19.19 -1.08
N HIS A 20 13.29 -18.12 -0.30
CA HIS A 20 14.06 -18.17 0.93
C HIS A 20 13.32 -19.04 1.99
N PRO A 21 14.00 -19.98 2.67
CA PRO A 21 13.33 -20.96 3.55
C PRO A 21 12.63 -20.34 4.75
N GLN A 22 12.98 -19.10 5.12
CA GLN A 22 12.33 -18.33 6.19
C GLN A 22 11.30 -17.32 5.67
N SER A 23 10.99 -17.32 4.37
CA SER A 23 9.94 -16.46 3.81
C SER A 23 8.58 -16.88 4.37
N GLN A 24 7.86 -15.91 4.92
CA GLN A 24 6.53 -16.11 5.48
C GLN A 24 5.65 -14.89 5.22
N TYR A 25 4.34 -15.10 5.21
CA TYR A 25 3.39 -14.01 5.16
C TYR A 25 3.37 -13.26 6.49
N PHE A 26 3.37 -11.93 6.42
CA PHE A 26 3.22 -11.07 7.59
C PHE A 26 2.45 -9.80 7.22
N ALA A 27 1.81 -9.18 8.21
CA ALA A 27 1.17 -7.88 8.04
C ALA A 27 2.18 -6.75 8.25
N VAL A 28 2.18 -5.75 7.37
CA VAL A 28 3.09 -4.60 7.44
C VAL A 28 2.81 -3.70 8.65
N GLY A 29 1.56 -3.65 9.13
CA GLY A 29 1.17 -2.80 10.25
C GLY A 29 0.95 -1.33 9.85
N LYS A 30 1.01 -0.42 10.84
CA LYS A 30 0.84 1.02 10.61
C LYS A 30 2.12 1.64 10.06
N VAL A 31 1.95 2.48 9.05
CA VAL A 31 3.02 3.23 8.37
C VAL A 31 2.94 4.69 8.78
N ASN A 32 4.08 5.25 9.20
CA ASN A 32 4.20 6.64 9.60
C ASN A 32 4.44 7.55 8.39
N LYS A 33 4.31 8.87 8.59
CA LYS A 33 4.43 9.86 7.51
C LYS A 33 5.82 9.89 6.87
N ASP A 34 6.87 9.80 7.67
CA ASP A 34 8.26 9.70 7.23
C ASP A 34 8.49 8.50 6.29
N GLN A 35 7.90 7.35 6.62
CA GLN A 35 7.98 6.16 5.78
C GLN A 35 7.20 6.32 4.46
N ALA A 36 6.06 7.02 4.47
CA ALA A 36 5.33 7.32 3.24
C ALA A 36 6.06 8.32 2.34
N GLU A 37 6.74 9.32 2.92
CA GLU A 37 7.58 10.27 2.17
C GLU A 37 8.78 9.57 1.51
N GLU A 38 9.46 8.68 2.23
CA GLU A 38 10.54 7.87 1.65
C GLU A 38 10.03 6.90 0.57
N TYR A 39 8.86 6.30 0.76
CA TYR A 39 8.22 5.47 -0.26
C TYR A 39 7.88 6.29 -1.52
N ALA A 40 7.33 7.50 -1.34
CA ALA A 40 7.00 8.40 -2.44
C ALA A 40 8.24 8.76 -3.28
N LYS A 41 9.35 9.11 -2.61
CA LYS A 41 10.64 9.36 -3.26
C LYS A 41 11.15 8.15 -4.05
N ARG A 42 11.15 6.95 -3.45
CA ARG A 42 11.64 5.71 -4.10
C ARG A 42 10.80 5.29 -5.29
N ARG A 43 9.49 5.57 -5.23
CA ARG A 43 8.54 5.26 -6.30
C ARG A 43 8.42 6.35 -7.36
N GLY A 44 8.97 7.54 -7.12
CA GLY A 44 8.86 8.68 -8.02
C GLY A 44 7.42 9.23 -8.12
N VAL A 45 6.65 9.16 -7.04
CA VAL A 45 5.25 9.64 -6.97
C VAL A 45 5.11 10.77 -5.96
N SER A 46 4.00 11.52 -6.03
CA SER A 46 3.70 12.53 -5.02
C SER A 46 3.39 11.90 -3.67
N VAL A 47 3.61 12.65 -2.59
CA VAL A 47 3.33 12.18 -1.23
C VAL A 47 1.83 11.93 -1.06
N GLU A 48 0.97 12.76 -1.64
CA GLU A 48 -0.49 12.58 -1.60
C GLU A 48 -0.93 11.28 -2.29
N LEU A 49 -0.29 10.91 -3.41
CA LEU A 49 -0.58 9.65 -4.10
C LEU A 49 -0.11 8.45 -3.27
N ALA A 50 1.04 8.55 -2.63
CA ALA A 50 1.55 7.54 -1.71
C ALA A 50 0.63 7.35 -0.50
N GLU A 51 0.20 8.44 0.15
CA GLU A 51 -0.74 8.41 1.27
C GLU A 51 -2.09 7.81 0.87
N ARG A 52 -2.60 8.16 -0.33
CA ARG A 52 -3.84 7.55 -0.87
C ARG A 52 -3.70 6.05 -1.08
N GLY A 53 -2.57 5.60 -1.63
CA GLY A 53 -2.30 4.17 -1.85
C GLY A 53 -2.08 3.39 -0.56
N LEU A 54 -1.50 4.02 0.46
CA LEU A 54 -1.21 3.44 1.78
C LEU A 54 -2.32 3.69 2.80
N ALA A 55 -3.43 4.35 2.43
CA ALA A 55 -4.48 4.80 3.35
C ALA A 55 -4.97 3.75 4.36
N PRO A 56 -5.17 2.46 4.00
CA PRO A 56 -5.57 1.43 4.99
C PRO A 56 -4.52 1.20 6.09
N ASN A 57 -3.25 1.33 5.72
CA ASN A 57 -2.09 1.10 6.58
C ASN A 57 -1.55 2.40 7.19
N PHE A 58 -2.08 3.56 6.83
CA PHE A 58 -1.56 4.83 7.33
C PHE A 58 -1.97 5.06 8.80
N GLY A 59 -1.01 5.51 9.61
CA GLY A 59 -1.15 5.76 11.05
C GLY A 59 -1.78 7.10 11.41
N VAL A 60 -2.69 7.63 10.59
CA VAL A 60 -3.40 8.87 10.91
C VAL A 60 -4.61 8.57 11.78
N GLN A 61 -4.65 9.21 12.94
CA GLN A 61 -5.87 9.38 13.73
C GLN A 61 -6.85 10.16 12.86
N ARG A 62 -7.72 9.44 12.14
CA ARG A 62 -8.87 10.04 11.47
C ARG A 62 -9.80 10.50 12.60
N VAL A 63 -9.56 11.71 13.10
CA VAL A 63 -10.57 12.45 13.84
C VAL A 63 -11.75 12.54 12.87
N MET A 64 -12.76 11.74 13.15
CA MET A 64 -14.03 11.77 12.49
C MET A 64 -14.68 13.11 12.86
N LEU A 65 -14.32 14.17 12.15
CA LEU A 65 -15.15 15.36 12.04
C LEU A 65 -16.37 14.94 11.22
N ASN A 66 -17.33 14.31 11.91
CA ASN A 66 -18.71 14.37 11.51
C ASN A 66 -19.18 15.80 11.83
N VAL A 67 -19.27 16.63 10.79
CA VAL A 67 -20.30 17.66 10.71
C VAL A 67 -21.41 17.08 9.85
#